data_AF-A0A376NXL4-F1
#
_entry.id   AF-A0A376NXL4-F1
#
_cell.length_a   1.000
_cell.length_b   1.000
_cell.length_c   1.000
_cell.angle_alpha   90.00
_cell.angle_beta   90.00
_cell.angle_gamma   90.00
#
_symmetry.space_group_name_H-M   'P 1'
#
loop_
_entity.id
_entity.type
_entity.pdbx_description
1 polymer ?
#
loop_
_entity_poly.entity_id
_entity_poly.type
_entity_poly.pdbx_seq_one_letter_code
_entity_poly.pdbx_strand_id
1 'polypeptide(L)'
;MESLASLYKNHIATLQERTRDALARFKLDALLIHSGELFNVFLDDHPYPFKVNPQFKAWVPVTQVPNCWLLVDGVNKPKLWFYLPVDYWHNVEPLPTSFWTEDVEVIALPKADGIGSLLPAARGNIGYIGPVPERALQLGIEASNINPKGVIDYLHYYRSFKTEYELACMREAQKMAVNGHRAAEEAFRSGMSEFDINIAYLTATGHRDTDVPYSNIVALNEHAAVLHYTKLDHQAPEEMRSFLLDAGAEYNGYAADLTRTWSAKSDNDYAQLVKDVNDEQLALIATMKAGVSYVDYHIQFHQRIAKLLRKHQIITDMSEEAMVENDLTGPFMPHGIGHPLGLQVHDVAGFMAG
;
A
#
# COMPACT_ATOMS: atom_id res chain seq x y z
N MET A 1 17.23 -11.84 17.31
CA MET A 1 16.35 -11.00 16.47
C MET A 1 16.52 -9.58 16.96
N GLU A 2 16.83 -8.63 16.08
CA GLU A 2 16.83 -7.22 16.45
C GLU A 2 15.42 -6.77 16.81
N SER A 3 15.27 -5.86 17.77
CA SER A 3 13.96 -5.30 18.13
C SER A 3 13.48 -4.34 17.05
N LEU A 4 12.16 -4.15 16.94
CA LEU A 4 11.57 -3.18 16.01
C LEU A 4 12.12 -1.76 16.24
N ALA A 5 12.40 -1.39 17.49
CA ALA A 5 13.06 -0.13 17.86
C ALA A 5 14.46 0.01 17.24
N SER A 6 15.28 -1.05 17.31
CA SER A 6 16.63 -1.06 16.70
C SER A 6 16.56 -0.89 15.18
N LEU A 7 15.64 -1.62 14.53
CA LEU A 7 15.42 -1.51 13.09
C LEU A 7 14.95 -0.11 12.71
N TYR A 8 14.05 0.48 13.50
CA TYR A 8 13.52 1.82 13.27
C TYR A 8 14.58 2.91 13.37
N LYS A 9 15.50 2.80 14.35
CA LYS A 9 16.64 3.72 14.47
C LYS A 9 17.51 3.74 13.21
N ASN A 10 17.80 2.57 12.64
CA ASN A 10 18.54 2.45 11.38
C ASN A 10 17.75 3.00 10.19
N HIS A 11 16.43 2.81 10.18
CA HIS A 11 15.53 3.38 9.19
C HIS A 11 15.55 4.91 9.20
N ILE A 12 15.44 5.55 10.38
CA ILE A 12 15.56 7.01 10.51
C ILE A 12 16.92 7.52 10.03
N ALA A 13 18.02 6.83 10.35
CA ALA A 13 19.34 7.20 9.86
C ALA A 13 19.41 7.17 8.32
N THR A 14 18.82 6.14 7.70
CA THR A 14 18.76 6.00 6.24
C THR A 14 17.91 7.12 5.60
N LEU A 15 16.75 7.44 6.18
CA LEU A 15 15.89 8.51 5.67
C LEU A 15 16.55 9.88 5.82
N GLN A 16 17.26 10.14 6.92
CA GLN A 16 18.02 11.37 7.13
C GLN A 16 19.15 11.52 6.11
N GLU A 17 19.89 10.45 5.81
CA GLU A 17 20.90 10.45 4.75
C GLU A 17 20.29 10.79 3.39
N ARG A 18 19.23 10.08 2.99
CA ARG A 18 18.53 10.33 1.72
C ARG A 18 18.00 11.76 1.63
N THR A 19 17.43 12.28 2.72
CA THR A 19 16.96 13.68 2.78
C THR A 19 18.10 14.67 2.63
N ARG A 20 19.22 14.47 3.34
CA ARG A 20 20.38 15.36 3.24
C ARG A 20 20.90 15.46 1.81
N ASP A 21 20.98 14.33 1.10
CA ASP A 21 21.42 14.30 -0.29
C ASP A 21 20.44 15.00 -1.23
N ALA A 22 19.13 14.78 -1.03
CA ALA A 22 18.09 15.48 -1.79
C ALA A 22 18.16 17.00 -1.57
N LEU A 23 18.23 17.44 -0.31
CA LEU A 23 18.32 18.85 0.07
C LEU A 23 19.54 19.52 -0.57
N ALA A 24 20.72 18.90 -0.48
CA ALA A 24 21.93 19.41 -1.10
C ALA A 24 21.81 19.52 -2.63
N ARG A 25 21.22 18.51 -3.29
CA ARG A 25 21.04 18.48 -4.75
C ARG A 25 20.08 19.57 -5.24
N PHE A 26 19.01 19.82 -4.50
CA PHE A 26 17.94 20.74 -4.89
C PHE A 26 18.03 22.11 -4.21
N LYS A 27 19.12 22.38 -3.47
CA LYS A 27 19.40 23.65 -2.78
C LYS A 27 18.29 24.06 -1.81
N LEU A 28 17.80 23.09 -1.05
CA LEU A 28 16.80 23.29 -0.01
C LEU A 28 17.45 23.15 1.37
N ASP A 29 16.90 23.84 2.36
CA ASP A 29 17.40 23.82 3.73
C ASP A 29 16.73 22.72 4.58
N ALA A 30 15.46 22.41 4.30
CA ALA A 30 14.68 21.39 4.99
C ALA A 30 13.46 20.97 4.15
N LEU A 31 12.85 19.83 4.49
CA LEU A 31 11.53 19.41 4.01
C LEU A 31 10.50 19.54 5.12
N LEU A 32 9.37 20.18 4.82
CA LEU A 32 8.18 20.22 5.64
C LEU A 32 7.14 19.26 5.05
N ILE A 33 6.99 18.10 5.68
CA ILE A 33 6.13 17.01 5.22
C ILE A 33 4.82 17.04 6.01
N HIS A 34 3.70 17.19 5.32
CA HIS A 34 2.36 17.31 5.91
C HIS A 34 1.62 15.97 5.86
N SER A 35 0.99 15.55 6.97
CA SER A 35 0.23 14.29 7.00
C SER A 35 -1.04 14.35 6.14
N GLY A 36 -1.61 15.54 5.93
CA GLY A 36 -2.84 15.78 5.19
C GLY A 36 -3.95 16.35 6.09
N GLU A 37 -5.07 16.74 5.49
CA GLU A 37 -6.24 17.28 6.18
C GLU A 37 -7.47 16.40 5.92
N LEU A 38 -8.52 16.57 6.72
CA LEU A 38 -9.83 15.99 6.42
C LEU A 38 -10.49 16.77 5.28
N PHE A 39 -11.14 16.04 4.37
CA PHE A 39 -11.93 16.63 3.29
C PHE A 39 -13.40 16.32 3.53
N ASN A 40 -14.22 17.37 3.61
CA ASN A 40 -15.66 17.21 3.80
C ASN A 40 -16.36 16.80 2.51
N VAL A 41 -17.44 16.05 2.67
CA VAL A 41 -18.42 15.79 1.61
C VAL A 41 -19.01 17.13 1.16
N PHE A 42 -19.26 17.27 -0.14
CA PHE A 42 -19.69 18.53 -0.72
C PHE A 42 -21.00 19.04 -0.09
N LEU A 43 -20.94 20.24 0.50
CA LEU A 43 -22.04 20.88 1.24
C LEU A 43 -22.50 20.12 2.50
N ASP A 44 -21.63 19.29 3.07
CA ASP A 44 -21.89 18.51 4.28
C ASP A 44 -20.85 18.82 5.38
N ASP A 45 -21.16 18.48 6.62
CA ASP A 45 -20.24 18.60 7.77
C ASP A 45 -19.48 17.29 8.07
N HIS A 46 -19.77 16.22 7.32
CA HIS A 46 -19.10 14.93 7.44
C HIS A 46 -17.85 14.79 6.53
N PRO A 47 -16.71 14.29 7.04
CA PRO A 47 -15.51 14.06 6.24
C PRO A 47 -15.49 12.70 5.55
N TYR A 48 -14.80 12.62 4.41
CA TYR A 48 -14.33 11.35 3.87
C TYR A 48 -13.34 10.67 4.85
N PRO A 49 -13.17 9.33 4.77
CA PRO A 49 -12.12 8.65 5.52
C PRO A 49 -10.74 9.27 5.24
N PHE A 50 -10.03 9.61 6.31
CA PHE A 50 -8.69 10.19 6.20
C PHE A 50 -7.71 9.19 5.58
N LYS A 51 -6.86 9.67 4.66
CA LYS A 51 -5.75 8.90 4.11
C LYS A 51 -4.48 9.73 4.22
N VAL A 52 -3.56 9.24 5.04
CA VAL A 52 -2.28 9.91 5.31
C VAL A 52 -1.41 10.01 4.04
N ASN A 53 -0.71 11.13 3.91
CA ASN A 53 0.34 11.32 2.91
C ASN A 53 1.41 10.21 3.00
N PRO A 54 1.67 9.42 1.93
CA PRO A 54 2.69 8.37 1.92
C PRO A 54 4.09 8.84 2.27
N GLN A 55 4.44 10.09 1.96
CA GLN A 55 5.74 10.67 2.31
C GLN A 55 5.84 10.99 3.80
N PHE A 56 4.72 11.25 4.48
CA PHE A 56 4.68 11.45 5.93
C PHE A 56 4.80 10.11 6.65
N LYS A 57 3.96 9.12 6.29
CA LYS A 57 4.00 7.78 6.91
C LYS A 57 5.25 6.96 6.55
N ALA A 58 6.07 7.45 5.61
CA ALA A 58 7.40 6.91 5.38
C ALA A 58 8.33 7.09 6.58
N TRP A 59 8.13 8.12 7.39
CA TRP A 59 9.00 8.43 8.53
C TRP A 59 8.44 7.91 9.84
N VAL A 60 7.15 8.09 10.07
CA VAL A 60 6.50 7.81 11.35
C VAL A 60 5.28 6.92 11.15
N PRO A 61 5.03 5.92 12.02
CA PRO A 61 3.89 5.00 11.90
C PRO A 61 2.59 5.65 12.41
N VAL A 62 2.31 6.87 11.98
CA VAL A 62 1.11 7.64 12.32
C VAL A 62 0.24 7.74 11.08
N THR A 63 -0.78 6.90 10.97
CA THR A 63 -1.59 6.75 9.75
C THR A 63 -3.00 7.33 9.85
N GLN A 64 -3.47 7.63 11.06
CA GLN A 64 -4.86 8.01 11.34
C GLN A 64 -5.03 9.45 11.82
N VAL A 65 -3.94 10.22 11.95
CA VAL A 65 -3.98 11.57 12.54
C VAL A 65 -3.72 12.64 11.47
N PRO A 66 -4.74 13.44 11.09
CA PRO A 66 -4.57 14.57 10.18
C PRO A 66 -3.82 15.73 10.84
N ASN A 67 -3.48 16.75 10.06
CA ASN A 67 -2.88 18.01 10.51
C ASN A 67 -1.55 17.86 11.28
N CYS A 68 -0.84 16.75 11.08
CA CYS A 68 0.50 16.55 11.64
C CYS A 68 1.55 17.06 10.65
N TRP A 69 2.66 17.55 11.19
CA TRP A 69 3.72 18.17 10.41
C TRP A 69 5.07 17.63 10.82
N LEU A 70 5.86 17.18 9.86
CA LEU A 70 7.20 16.66 10.08
C LEU A 70 8.22 17.58 9.38
N LEU A 71 9.17 18.12 10.15
CA LEU A 71 10.31 18.86 9.61
C LEU A 71 11.56 18.00 9.68
N VAL A 72 12.21 17.83 8.53
CA VAL A 72 13.45 17.06 8.38
C VAL A 72 14.49 17.85 7.58
N ASP A 73 15.73 17.83 8.04
CA ASP A 73 16.87 18.48 7.38
C ASP A 73 18.03 17.51 7.11
N GLY A 74 17.87 16.23 7.48
CA GLY A 74 18.90 15.20 7.30
C GLY A 74 20.08 15.28 8.27
N VAL A 75 20.01 16.16 9.29
CA VAL A 75 21.06 16.38 10.29
C VAL A 75 20.49 16.36 11.71
N ASN A 76 19.54 17.24 12.00
CA ASN A 76 18.89 17.33 13.30
C ASN A 76 17.82 16.25 13.45
N LYS A 77 17.52 15.89 14.70
CA LYS A 77 16.44 14.95 15.02
C LYS A 77 15.14 15.40 14.33
N PRO A 78 14.44 14.53 13.57
CA PRO A 78 13.18 14.87 12.93
C PRO A 78 12.19 15.45 13.93
N LYS A 79 11.55 16.56 13.59
CA LYS A 79 10.61 17.25 14.48
C LYS A 79 9.19 17.04 13.99
N LEU A 80 8.38 16.38 14.81
CA LEU A 80 6.98 16.09 14.56
C LEU A 80 6.09 16.98 15.43
N TRP A 81 5.33 17.86 14.81
CA TRP A 81 4.17 18.47 15.44
C TRP A 81 2.97 17.56 15.24
N PHE A 82 2.56 16.90 16.33
CA PHE A 82 1.47 15.94 16.38
C PHE A 82 0.16 16.64 16.72
N TYR A 83 -0.83 16.58 15.83
CA TYR A 83 -2.12 17.21 16.06
C TYR A 83 -2.83 16.56 17.24
N LEU A 84 -3.10 17.38 18.25
CA LEU A 84 -3.62 16.97 19.54
C LEU A 84 -4.60 18.02 20.04
N PRO A 85 -5.82 18.10 19.47
CA PRO A 85 -6.79 19.11 19.85
C PRO A 85 -7.18 18.95 21.33
N VAL A 86 -7.50 20.07 21.97
CA VAL A 86 -7.99 20.07 23.36
C VAL A 86 -9.42 20.57 23.32
N ASP A 87 -10.36 19.63 23.19
CA ASP A 87 -11.80 19.90 23.19
C ASP A 87 -12.57 18.75 23.85
N TYR A 88 -13.88 18.94 24.02
CA TYR A 88 -14.79 17.95 24.63
C TYR A 88 -15.55 17.11 23.60
N TRP A 89 -15.31 17.33 22.30
CA TRP A 89 -15.98 16.64 21.19
C TRP A 89 -15.21 15.38 20.77
N HIS A 90 -13.89 15.40 20.89
CA HIS A 90 -13.01 14.32 20.44
C HIS A 90 -12.40 13.58 21.62
N ASN A 91 -12.34 12.25 21.52
CA ASN A 91 -11.50 11.45 22.40
C ASN A 91 -10.06 11.55 21.89
N VAL A 92 -9.18 12.21 22.64
CA VAL A 92 -7.81 12.49 22.22
C VAL A 92 -6.86 11.69 23.09
N GLU A 93 -6.17 10.73 22.48
CA GLU A 93 -5.11 9.96 23.15
C GLU A 93 -3.95 10.88 23.51
N PRO A 94 -3.19 10.61 24.59
CA PRO A 94 -1.99 11.39 24.91
C PRO A 94 -0.97 11.34 23.76
N LEU A 95 0.03 12.21 23.81
CA LEU A 95 1.17 12.12 22.89
C LEU A 95 1.70 10.68 22.85
N PRO A 96 2.01 10.14 21.66
CA PRO A 96 2.43 8.76 21.54
C PRO A 96 3.69 8.51 22.36
N THR A 97 3.73 7.36 23.03
CA THR A 97 4.91 6.84 23.72
C THR A 97 5.15 5.42 23.21
N SER A 98 6.03 5.28 22.23
CA SER A 98 6.21 4.03 21.47
C SER A 98 7.65 3.84 21.01
N PHE A 99 7.94 2.72 20.35
CA PHE A 99 9.29 2.34 19.92
C PHE A 99 9.96 3.39 19.01
N TRP A 100 9.18 4.23 18.33
CA TRP A 100 9.67 5.22 17.37
C TRP A 100 9.88 6.62 17.97
N THR A 101 9.30 6.89 19.14
CA THR A 101 9.26 8.25 19.70
C THR A 101 10.60 8.69 20.30
N GLU A 102 11.55 7.78 20.49
CA GLU A 102 12.91 8.11 20.91
C GLU A 102 13.74 8.74 19.79
N ASP A 103 13.46 8.42 18.52
CA ASP A 103 14.21 8.89 17.35
C ASP A 103 13.56 10.12 16.67
N VAL A 104 12.36 10.52 17.10
CA VAL A 104 11.64 11.72 16.64
C VAL A 104 11.37 12.68 17.82
N GLU A 105 11.50 13.99 17.63
CA GLU A 105 11.05 14.99 18.61
C GLU A 105 9.55 15.23 18.42
N VAL A 106 8.71 14.72 19.33
CA VAL A 106 7.24 14.84 19.24
C VAL A 106 6.73 16.01 20.09
N ILE A 107 6.05 16.95 19.46
CA ILE A 107 5.51 18.18 20.06
C ILE A 107 4.01 18.23 19.82
N ALA A 108 3.21 18.51 20.84
CA ALA A 108 1.76 18.66 20.69
C ALA A 108 1.42 19.92 19.88
N LEU A 109 0.50 19.77 18.92
CA LEU A 109 -0.09 20.84 18.13
C LEU A 109 -1.59 20.93 18.46
N PRO A 110 -2.00 21.86 19.35
CA PRO A 110 -3.38 21.92 19.83
C PRO A 110 -4.36 22.52 18.82
N LYS A 111 -3.88 23.22 17.80
CA LYS A 111 -4.70 23.81 16.74
C LYS A 111 -4.08 23.54 15.38
N ALA A 112 -4.88 23.10 14.42
CA ALA A 112 -4.42 22.75 13.08
C ALA A 112 -3.74 23.94 12.36
N ASP A 113 -4.20 25.16 12.60
CA ASP A 113 -3.64 26.41 12.06
C ASP A 113 -2.43 26.95 12.84
N GLY A 114 -2.10 26.33 13.98
CA GLY A 114 -1.03 26.79 14.88
C GLY A 114 0.39 26.57 14.36
N ILE A 115 0.57 25.75 13.33
CA ILE A 115 1.91 25.39 12.82
C ILE A 115 2.70 26.61 12.35
N GLY A 116 2.03 27.64 11.83
CA GLY A 116 2.66 28.82 11.26
C GLY A 116 3.54 29.61 12.24
N SER A 117 3.25 29.60 13.54
CA SER A 117 4.07 30.28 14.56
C SER A 117 5.24 29.44 15.07
N LEU A 118 5.24 28.13 14.79
CA LEU A 118 6.24 27.17 15.26
C LEU A 118 7.34 26.90 14.23
N LEU A 119 7.10 27.26 12.96
CA LEU A 119 8.08 27.13 11.88
C LEU A 119 9.12 28.26 11.90
N PRO A 120 10.37 28.02 11.46
CA PRO A 120 11.42 29.04 11.39
C PRO A 120 10.98 30.28 10.60
N ALA A 121 11.48 31.48 10.93
CA ALA A 121 11.10 32.71 10.22
C ALA A 121 11.61 32.72 8.75
N ALA A 122 12.81 32.17 8.50
CA ALA A 122 13.35 31.98 7.16
C ALA A 122 12.81 30.66 6.57
N ARG A 123 11.94 30.76 5.56
CA ARG A 123 11.28 29.61 4.92
C ARG A 123 11.49 29.53 3.40
N GLY A 124 12.27 30.44 2.82
CA GLY A 124 12.44 30.57 1.37
C GLY A 124 12.91 29.29 0.70
N ASN A 125 13.81 28.53 1.33
CA ASN A 125 14.34 27.27 0.80
C ASN A 125 13.76 26.02 1.49
N ILE A 126 12.61 26.11 2.16
CA ILE A 126 11.93 24.93 2.71
C ILE A 126 11.08 24.29 1.61
N GLY A 127 11.33 23.02 1.31
CA GLY A 127 10.49 22.22 0.41
C GLY A 127 9.25 21.70 1.14
N TYR A 128 8.05 22.02 0.67
CA TYR A 128 6.82 21.42 1.18
C TYR A 128 6.52 20.10 0.46
N ILE A 129 6.14 19.06 1.21
CA ILE A 129 5.64 17.80 0.67
C ILE A 129 4.29 17.49 1.29
N GLY A 130 3.22 17.56 0.50
CA GLY A 130 1.89 17.27 0.99
C GLY A 130 0.75 17.55 0.01
N PRO A 131 -0.48 17.17 0.39
CA PRO A 131 -1.64 17.21 -0.50
C PRO A 131 -2.37 18.57 -0.53
N VAL A 132 -1.95 19.57 0.26
CA VAL A 132 -2.65 20.86 0.39
C VAL A 132 -1.73 22.04 0.03
N PRO A 133 -1.50 22.31 -1.27
CA PRO A 133 -0.64 23.40 -1.74
C PRO A 133 -1.03 24.78 -1.19
N GLU A 134 -2.33 25.05 -1.06
CA GLU A 134 -2.86 26.32 -0.56
C GLU A 134 -2.40 26.57 0.88
N ARG A 135 -2.35 25.51 1.69
CA ARG A 135 -1.84 25.58 3.06
C ARG A 135 -0.36 25.94 3.06
N ALA A 136 0.44 25.36 2.16
CA ALA A 136 1.86 25.68 2.05
C ALA A 136 2.08 27.16 1.66
N LEU A 137 1.30 27.68 0.72
CA LEU A 137 1.35 29.09 0.32
C LEU A 137 1.00 30.03 1.48
N GLN A 138 -0.03 29.70 2.27
CA GLN A 138 -0.41 30.47 3.47
C GLN A 138 0.71 30.50 4.53
N LEU A 139 1.55 29.46 4.58
CA LEU A 139 2.70 29.37 5.48
C LEU A 139 3.94 30.11 4.96
N GLY A 140 3.87 30.72 3.76
CA GLY A 140 4.95 31.47 3.14
C GLY A 140 5.97 30.59 2.39
N ILE A 141 5.60 29.35 2.04
CA ILE A 141 6.44 28.50 1.19
C ILE A 141 6.31 28.97 -0.27
N GLU A 142 7.44 29.11 -0.96
CA GLU A 142 7.46 29.49 -2.38
C GLU A 142 6.77 28.42 -3.25
N ALA A 143 6.00 28.84 -4.25
CA ALA A 143 5.27 27.94 -5.13
C ALA A 143 6.18 26.91 -5.84
N SER A 144 7.41 27.30 -6.19
CA SER A 144 8.43 26.42 -6.76
C SER A 144 8.93 25.33 -5.80
N ASN A 145 8.75 25.54 -4.50
CA ASN A 145 9.16 24.62 -3.44
C ASN A 145 8.02 23.74 -2.92
N ILE A 146 6.83 23.83 -3.51
CA ILE A 146 5.69 22.95 -3.20
C ILE A 146 5.79 21.69 -4.06
N ASN A 147 5.88 20.52 -3.41
CA ASN A 147 6.08 19.21 -4.02
C ASN A 147 7.13 19.23 -5.15
N PRO A 148 8.38 19.66 -4.90
CA PRO A 148 9.37 19.86 -5.95
C PRO A 148 9.63 18.53 -6.67
N LYS A 149 9.37 18.48 -7.98
CA LYS A 149 9.40 17.22 -8.75
C LYS A 149 10.70 16.45 -8.55
N GLY A 150 11.85 17.13 -8.61
CA GLY A 150 13.15 16.49 -8.43
C GLY A 150 13.34 15.84 -7.06
N VAL A 151 12.82 16.45 -5.99
CA VAL A 151 12.84 15.88 -4.64
C VAL A 151 11.91 14.66 -4.57
N ILE A 152 10.70 14.79 -5.10
CA ILE A 152 9.70 13.70 -5.12
C ILE A 152 10.23 12.49 -5.88
N ASP A 153 10.77 12.69 -7.08
CA ASP A 153 11.36 11.62 -7.90
C ASP A 153 12.51 10.93 -7.16
N TYR A 154 13.38 11.71 -6.50
CA TYR A 154 14.50 11.16 -5.72
C TYR A 154 14.02 10.30 -4.56
N LEU A 155 13.07 10.79 -3.76
CA LEU A 155 12.51 10.04 -2.63
C LEU A 155 11.76 8.79 -3.12
N HIS A 156 11.02 8.88 -4.23
CA HIS A 156 10.33 7.75 -4.84
C HIS A 156 11.30 6.68 -5.37
N TYR A 157 12.43 7.06 -5.97
CA TYR A 157 13.46 6.10 -6.37
C TYR A 157 13.94 5.27 -5.17
N TYR A 158 14.25 5.93 -4.06
CA TYR A 158 14.79 5.24 -2.88
C TYR A 158 13.74 4.44 -2.10
N ARG A 159 12.45 4.72 -2.30
CA ARG A 159 11.33 3.90 -1.79
C ARG A 159 11.31 2.49 -2.38
N SER A 160 11.94 2.25 -3.53
CA SER A 160 12.12 0.88 -4.05
C SER A 160 13.07 0.02 -3.19
N PHE A 161 13.93 0.64 -2.39
CA PHE A 161 14.92 -0.03 -1.54
C PHE A 161 14.49 0.01 -0.07
N LYS A 162 13.76 -1.03 0.34
CA LYS A 162 13.22 -1.18 1.69
C LYS A 162 14.35 -1.39 2.70
N THR A 163 14.30 -0.64 3.78
CA THR A 163 15.10 -0.88 4.99
C THR A 163 14.57 -2.10 5.75
N GLU A 164 15.35 -2.62 6.69
CA GLU A 164 14.94 -3.79 7.49
C GLU A 164 13.70 -3.53 8.36
N TYR A 165 13.49 -2.30 8.83
CA TYR A 165 12.24 -1.89 9.48
C TYR A 165 11.03 -2.05 8.55
N GLU A 166 11.15 -1.57 7.31
CA GLU A 166 10.09 -1.64 6.31
C GLU A 166 9.77 -3.10 5.98
N LEU A 167 10.80 -3.93 5.80
CA LEU A 167 10.62 -5.37 5.58
C LEU A 167 9.98 -6.06 6.78
N ALA A 168 10.32 -5.68 8.02
CA ALA A 168 9.65 -6.20 9.21
C ALA A 168 8.16 -5.81 9.23
N CYS A 169 7.83 -4.55 8.91
CA CYS A 169 6.44 -4.09 8.83
C CYS A 169 5.65 -4.83 7.73
N MET A 170 6.23 -5.00 6.55
CA MET A 170 5.59 -5.75 5.45
C MET A 170 5.35 -7.21 5.82
N ARG A 171 6.27 -7.87 6.54
CA ARG A 171 6.08 -9.25 7.02
C ARG A 171 4.93 -9.35 8.05
N GLU A 172 4.81 -8.39 8.96
CA GLU A 172 3.68 -8.37 9.91
C GLU A 172 2.35 -8.08 9.19
N ALA A 173 2.31 -7.15 8.22
CA ALA A 173 1.14 -6.92 7.38
C ALA A 173 0.71 -8.21 6.65
N GLN A 174 1.67 -8.95 6.07
CA GLN A 174 1.40 -10.22 5.40
C GLN A 174 0.86 -11.27 6.36
N LYS A 175 1.41 -11.38 7.56
CA LYS A 175 0.93 -12.30 8.60
C LYS A 175 -0.51 -12.00 9.00
N MET A 176 -0.87 -10.72 9.16
CA MET A 176 -2.25 -10.30 9.42
C MET A 176 -3.17 -10.69 8.26
N ALA A 177 -2.78 -10.35 7.03
CA ALA A 177 -3.55 -10.69 5.83
C ALA A 177 -3.77 -12.21 5.68
N VAL A 178 -2.75 -13.04 5.97
CA VAL A 178 -2.88 -14.51 5.95
C VAL A 178 -3.94 -15.01 6.95
N ASN A 179 -4.04 -14.41 8.14
CA ASN A 179 -5.10 -14.75 9.08
C ASN A 179 -6.49 -14.40 8.51
N GLY A 180 -6.60 -13.24 7.86
CA GLY A 180 -7.80 -12.83 7.13
C GLY A 180 -8.19 -13.80 6.02
N HIS A 181 -7.23 -14.17 5.17
CA HIS A 181 -7.43 -15.14 4.07
C HIS A 181 -7.91 -16.50 4.57
N ARG A 182 -7.39 -16.98 5.70
CA ARG A 182 -7.84 -18.23 6.33
C ARG A 182 -9.26 -18.15 6.85
N ALA A 183 -9.62 -17.06 7.53
CA ALA A 183 -10.98 -16.85 8.02
C ALA A 183 -11.98 -16.71 6.86
N ALA A 184 -11.58 -16.01 5.79
CA ALA A 184 -12.38 -15.87 4.59
C ALA A 184 -12.56 -17.21 3.85
N GLU A 185 -11.51 -18.03 3.76
CA GLU A 185 -11.64 -19.39 3.21
C GLU A 185 -12.62 -20.21 4.06
N GLU A 186 -12.52 -20.20 5.39
CA GLU A 186 -13.44 -20.93 6.27
C GLU A 186 -14.90 -20.47 6.08
N ALA A 187 -15.13 -19.15 5.97
CA ALA A 187 -16.43 -18.57 5.69
C ALA A 187 -16.98 -19.04 4.32
N PHE A 188 -16.14 -19.02 3.27
CA PHE A 188 -16.48 -19.55 1.96
C PHE A 188 -16.87 -21.04 2.02
N ARG A 189 -16.08 -21.88 2.71
CA ARG A 189 -16.38 -23.31 2.90
C ARG A 189 -17.68 -23.55 3.67
N SER A 190 -18.10 -22.57 4.48
CA SER A 190 -19.35 -22.59 5.23
C SER A 190 -20.55 -22.08 4.43
N GLY A 191 -20.38 -21.72 3.15
CA GLY A 191 -21.45 -21.25 2.27
C GLY A 191 -21.92 -19.83 2.56
N MET A 192 -21.05 -18.99 3.13
CA MET A 192 -21.37 -17.59 3.44
C MET A 192 -21.43 -16.72 2.18
N SER A 193 -22.14 -15.60 2.29
CA SER A 193 -22.23 -14.57 1.26
C SER A 193 -20.91 -13.79 1.11
N GLU A 194 -20.72 -13.07 0.02
CA GLU A 194 -19.53 -12.22 -0.17
C GLU A 194 -19.41 -11.17 0.93
N PHE A 195 -20.53 -10.58 1.35
CA PHE A 195 -20.56 -9.65 2.47
C PHE A 195 -20.05 -10.30 3.76
N ASP A 196 -20.59 -11.46 4.12
CA ASP A 196 -20.22 -12.15 5.36
C ASP A 196 -18.76 -12.65 5.33
N ILE A 197 -18.27 -13.07 4.17
CA ILE A 197 -16.86 -13.43 3.96
C ILE A 197 -15.96 -12.20 4.18
N ASN A 198 -16.33 -11.02 3.67
CA ASN A 198 -15.58 -9.79 3.92
C ASN A 198 -15.55 -9.44 5.42
N ILE A 199 -16.69 -9.58 6.12
CA ILE A 199 -16.75 -9.35 7.57
C ILE A 199 -15.85 -10.33 8.34
N ALA A 200 -15.81 -11.61 7.94
CA ALA A 200 -14.90 -12.59 8.53
C ALA A 200 -13.43 -12.18 8.35
N TYR A 201 -13.05 -11.72 7.15
CA TYR A 201 -11.72 -11.19 6.85
C TYR A 201 -11.37 -9.99 7.74
N LEU A 202 -12.24 -8.98 7.77
CA LEU A 202 -12.04 -7.75 8.54
C LEU A 202 -11.92 -8.03 10.04
N THR A 203 -12.75 -8.93 10.56
CA THR A 203 -12.70 -9.36 11.96
C THR A 203 -11.38 -10.04 12.30
N ALA A 204 -10.93 -10.97 11.46
CA ALA A 204 -9.69 -11.73 11.68
C ALA A 204 -8.43 -10.87 11.53
N THR A 205 -8.48 -9.81 10.71
CA THR A 205 -7.39 -8.85 10.55
C THR A 205 -7.44 -7.70 11.54
N GLY A 206 -8.56 -7.48 12.24
CA GLY A 206 -8.76 -6.33 13.13
C GLY A 206 -8.88 -5.00 12.39
N HIS A 207 -9.28 -5.01 11.11
CA HIS A 207 -9.42 -3.81 10.29
C HIS A 207 -10.90 -3.42 10.13
N ARG A 208 -11.14 -2.12 9.92
CA ARG A 208 -12.38 -1.64 9.31
C ARG A 208 -12.24 -1.66 7.79
N ASP A 209 -13.37 -1.71 7.10
CA ASP A 209 -13.43 -1.64 5.63
C ASP A 209 -12.83 -0.34 5.07
N THR A 210 -12.76 0.72 5.89
CA THR A 210 -12.13 1.99 5.53
C THR A 210 -10.61 2.01 5.74
N ASP A 211 -10.07 1.04 6.47
CA ASP A 211 -8.69 1.05 6.96
C ASP A 211 -7.79 0.05 6.23
N VAL A 212 -8.38 -0.87 5.46
CA VAL A 212 -7.63 -1.76 4.56
C VAL A 212 -6.83 -0.96 3.53
N PRO A 213 -5.67 -1.50 3.08
CA PRO A 213 -4.78 -0.78 2.16
C PRO A 213 -5.41 -0.52 0.79
N TYR A 214 -6.37 -1.36 0.39
CA TYR A 214 -7.24 -1.22 -0.78
C TYR A 214 -8.56 -1.93 -0.48
N SER A 215 -9.63 -1.57 -1.19
CA SER A 215 -10.92 -2.24 -1.03
C SER A 215 -10.80 -3.71 -1.40
N ASN A 216 -11.20 -4.60 -0.49
CA ASN A 216 -11.14 -6.04 -0.73
C ASN A 216 -12.02 -6.43 -1.92
N ILE A 217 -11.52 -7.35 -2.74
CA ILE A 217 -12.29 -8.05 -3.76
C ILE A 217 -12.69 -9.40 -3.17
N VAL A 218 -13.97 -9.57 -2.89
CA VAL A 218 -14.54 -10.82 -2.38
C VAL A 218 -15.55 -11.32 -3.40
N ALA A 219 -15.15 -12.29 -4.23
CA ALA A 219 -15.90 -12.63 -5.43
C ALA A 219 -16.23 -14.13 -5.47
N LEU A 220 -17.52 -14.45 -5.54
CA LEU A 220 -18.01 -15.82 -5.72
C LEU A 220 -18.37 -16.10 -7.17
N ASN A 221 -18.10 -17.32 -7.62
CA ASN A 221 -18.47 -17.82 -8.94
C ASN A 221 -18.06 -16.88 -10.09
N GLU A 222 -18.99 -16.46 -10.94
CA GLU A 222 -18.75 -15.60 -12.10
C GLU A 222 -18.17 -14.22 -11.73
N HIS A 223 -18.40 -13.74 -10.50
CA HIS A 223 -17.83 -12.47 -10.05
C HIS A 223 -16.30 -12.49 -10.03
N ALA A 224 -15.69 -13.68 -9.89
CA ALA A 224 -14.24 -13.84 -9.94
C ALA A 224 -13.62 -13.47 -11.31
N ALA A 225 -14.44 -13.32 -12.36
CA ALA A 225 -13.98 -12.82 -13.66
C ALA A 225 -13.98 -11.28 -13.76
N VAL A 226 -14.51 -10.56 -12.77
CA VAL A 226 -14.54 -9.09 -12.72
C VAL A 226 -13.32 -8.59 -11.94
N LEU A 227 -12.31 -8.08 -12.65
CA LEU A 227 -11.00 -7.73 -12.05
C LEU A 227 -11.06 -6.65 -10.97
N HIS A 228 -11.99 -5.70 -11.09
CA HIS A 228 -12.25 -4.68 -10.06
C HIS A 228 -13.66 -4.87 -9.49
N TYR A 229 -13.95 -6.08 -9.00
CA TYR A 229 -15.22 -6.36 -8.35
C TYR A 229 -15.28 -5.67 -6.98
N THR A 230 -16.23 -4.76 -6.81
CA THR A 230 -16.37 -3.90 -5.61
C THR A 230 -17.66 -4.13 -4.84
N LYS A 231 -18.56 -4.96 -5.37
CA LYS A 231 -19.81 -5.28 -4.69
C LYS A 231 -19.56 -6.39 -3.66
N LEU A 232 -20.50 -6.52 -2.74
CA LEU A 232 -20.53 -7.58 -1.75
C LEU A 232 -21.98 -8.06 -1.66
N ASP A 233 -22.32 -9.09 -2.42
CA ASP A 233 -23.67 -9.63 -2.37
C ASP A 233 -23.96 -10.21 -0.98
N HIS A 234 -25.10 -9.83 -0.41
CA HIS A 234 -25.57 -10.30 0.90
C HIS A 234 -26.20 -11.69 0.84
N GLN A 235 -26.53 -12.18 -0.35
CA GLN A 235 -27.09 -13.51 -0.56
C GLN A 235 -26.02 -14.41 -1.17
N ALA A 236 -25.75 -15.55 -0.53
CA ALA A 236 -24.89 -16.57 -1.11
C ALA A 236 -25.54 -17.17 -2.37
N PRO A 237 -24.76 -17.54 -3.40
CA PRO A 237 -25.30 -18.19 -4.59
C PRO A 237 -25.92 -19.56 -4.23
N GLU A 238 -26.89 -20.00 -5.04
CA GLU A 238 -27.56 -21.30 -4.83
C GLU A 238 -26.57 -22.48 -4.86
N GLU A 239 -25.53 -22.38 -5.70
CA GLU A 239 -24.42 -23.32 -5.75
C GLU A 239 -23.09 -22.57 -5.62
N MET A 240 -22.27 -22.98 -4.64
CA MET A 240 -20.89 -22.53 -4.49
C MET A 240 -19.99 -23.31 -5.46
N ARG A 241 -19.34 -22.61 -6.41
CA ARG A 241 -18.41 -23.21 -7.39
C ARG A 241 -16.98 -22.73 -7.20
N SER A 242 -16.78 -21.42 -7.05
CA SER A 242 -15.46 -20.81 -6.91
C SER A 242 -15.48 -19.58 -6.00
N PHE A 243 -14.32 -19.25 -5.47
CA PHE A 243 -14.09 -18.07 -4.67
C PHE A 243 -12.74 -17.46 -5.04
N LEU A 244 -12.71 -16.17 -5.29
CA LEU A 244 -11.52 -15.37 -5.41
C LEU A 244 -11.54 -14.29 -4.33
N LEU A 245 -10.45 -14.20 -3.59
CA LEU A 245 -10.20 -13.16 -2.62
C LEU A 245 -8.95 -12.40 -3.02
N ASP A 246 -9.10 -11.11 -3.27
CA ASP A 246 -8.00 -10.16 -3.27
C ASP A 246 -8.15 -9.23 -2.06
N ALA A 247 -7.31 -9.42 -1.06
CA ALA A 247 -7.45 -8.68 0.19
C ALA A 247 -6.13 -8.54 0.94
N GLY A 248 -5.90 -7.33 1.43
CA GLY A 248 -4.70 -6.92 2.13
C GLY A 248 -4.91 -6.49 3.57
N ALA A 249 -3.81 -6.25 4.28
CA ALA A 249 -3.80 -5.65 5.62
C ALA A 249 -2.71 -4.59 5.68
N GLU A 250 -2.83 -3.64 6.62
CA GLU A 250 -1.81 -2.62 6.87
C GLU A 250 -1.15 -2.84 8.24
N TYR A 251 0.18 -2.71 8.29
CA TYR A 251 0.91 -2.61 9.56
C TYR A 251 1.87 -1.42 9.50
N ASN A 252 1.71 -0.47 10.43
CA ASN A 252 2.51 0.76 10.49
C ASN A 252 2.58 1.54 9.16
N GLY A 253 1.53 1.49 8.34
CA GLY A 253 1.49 2.15 7.03
C GLY A 253 1.94 1.29 5.84
N TYR A 254 2.49 0.09 6.07
CA TYR A 254 2.96 -0.83 5.03
C TYR A 254 1.87 -1.84 4.69
N ALA A 255 1.60 -2.00 3.40
CA ALA A 255 0.55 -2.87 2.89
C ALA A 255 1.05 -4.30 2.65
N ALA A 256 0.15 -5.26 2.90
CA ALA A 256 0.13 -6.55 2.24
C ALA A 256 -0.91 -6.54 1.14
N ASP A 257 -0.64 -7.30 0.08
CA ASP A 257 -1.50 -7.48 -1.08
C ASP A 257 -1.42 -8.95 -1.48
N LEU A 258 -2.53 -9.66 -1.34
CA LEU A 258 -2.60 -11.11 -1.48
C LEU A 258 -3.89 -11.49 -2.19
N THR A 259 -3.73 -12.23 -3.29
CA THR A 259 -4.84 -12.86 -4.00
C THR A 259 -4.80 -14.38 -3.85
N ARG A 260 -5.95 -15.00 -3.61
CA ARG A 260 -6.12 -16.46 -3.63
C ARG A 260 -7.43 -16.85 -4.30
N THR A 261 -7.40 -17.99 -4.97
CA THR A 261 -8.56 -18.58 -5.64
C THR A 261 -8.75 -20.00 -5.14
N TRP A 262 -9.99 -20.37 -4.86
CA TRP A 262 -10.38 -21.69 -4.42
C TRP A 262 -11.53 -22.22 -5.27
N SER A 263 -11.52 -23.53 -5.56
CA SER A 263 -12.72 -24.23 -6.00
C SER A 263 -13.48 -24.78 -4.80
N ALA A 264 -14.81 -24.78 -4.86
CA ALA A 264 -15.67 -25.39 -3.85
C ALA A 264 -15.49 -26.91 -3.79
N LYS A 265 -15.31 -27.56 -4.94
CA LYS A 265 -15.04 -29.01 -5.06
C LYS A 265 -13.56 -29.22 -5.38
N SER A 266 -12.91 -30.18 -4.71
CA SER A 266 -11.47 -30.43 -4.88
C SER A 266 -11.12 -31.28 -6.11
N ASP A 267 -12.10 -31.95 -6.70
CA ASP A 267 -11.91 -32.94 -7.77
C ASP A 267 -12.74 -32.56 -9.01
N ASN A 268 -12.33 -31.47 -9.69
CA ASN A 268 -12.90 -31.03 -10.96
C ASN A 268 -11.85 -30.28 -11.81
N ASP A 269 -12.20 -30.01 -13.07
CA ASP A 269 -11.31 -29.33 -14.02
C ASP A 269 -10.85 -27.95 -13.53
N TYR A 270 -11.72 -27.20 -12.85
CA TYR A 270 -11.40 -25.88 -12.31
C TYR A 270 -10.41 -25.95 -11.13
N ALA A 271 -10.57 -26.91 -10.22
CA ALA A 271 -9.65 -27.14 -9.12
C ALA A 271 -8.26 -27.55 -9.63
N GLN A 272 -8.21 -28.38 -10.67
CA GLN A 272 -6.95 -28.74 -11.34
C GLN A 272 -6.30 -27.53 -12.01
N LEU A 273 -7.09 -26.69 -12.70
CA LEU A 273 -6.61 -25.44 -13.30
C LEU A 273 -6.05 -24.46 -12.25
N VAL A 274 -6.76 -24.24 -11.14
CA VAL A 274 -6.30 -23.38 -10.04
C VAL A 274 -4.98 -23.89 -9.47
N LYS A 275 -4.86 -25.22 -9.26
CA LYS A 275 -3.62 -25.83 -8.80
C LYS A 275 -2.48 -25.61 -9.79
N ASP A 276 -2.72 -25.84 -11.07
CA ASP A 276 -1.70 -25.71 -12.10
C ASP A 276 -1.25 -24.25 -12.31
N VAL A 277 -2.16 -23.28 -12.23
CA VAL A 277 -1.80 -21.84 -12.21
C VAL A 277 -0.94 -21.52 -10.99
N ASN A 278 -1.28 -22.02 -9.81
CA ASN A 278 -0.48 -21.82 -8.59
C ASN A 278 0.93 -22.43 -8.73
N ASP A 279 1.05 -23.63 -9.31
CA ASP A 279 2.34 -24.28 -9.52
C ASP A 279 3.21 -23.46 -10.50
N GLU A 280 2.63 -22.93 -11.57
CA GLU A 280 3.33 -22.05 -12.52
C GLU A 280 3.71 -20.69 -11.90
N GLN A 281 2.86 -20.13 -11.05
CA GLN A 281 3.16 -18.92 -10.28
C GLN A 281 4.37 -19.14 -9.36
N LEU A 282 4.36 -20.21 -8.56
CA LEU A 282 5.47 -20.55 -7.66
C LEU A 282 6.75 -20.85 -8.43
N ALA A 283 6.65 -21.53 -9.57
CA ALA A 283 7.78 -21.80 -10.44
C ALA A 283 8.39 -20.52 -11.02
N LEU A 284 7.59 -19.50 -11.37
CA LEU A 284 8.10 -18.19 -11.80
C LEU A 284 8.75 -17.44 -10.62
N ILE A 285 8.13 -17.44 -9.44
CA ILE A 285 8.69 -16.80 -8.24
C ILE A 285 10.07 -17.40 -7.92
N ALA A 286 10.23 -18.71 -8.04
CA ALA A 286 11.50 -19.40 -7.78
C ALA A 286 12.64 -19.00 -8.74
N THR A 287 12.34 -18.41 -9.91
CA THR A 287 13.38 -17.90 -10.83
C THR A 287 13.74 -16.45 -10.59
N MET A 288 12.99 -15.73 -9.74
CA MET A 288 13.19 -14.31 -9.49
C MET A 288 14.55 -14.01 -8.86
N LYS A 289 15.30 -13.10 -9.49
CA LYS A 289 16.62 -12.65 -9.01
C LYS A 289 16.97 -11.27 -9.52
N ALA A 290 17.91 -10.62 -8.83
CA ALA A 290 18.47 -9.33 -9.23
C ALA A 290 19.09 -9.39 -10.63
N GLY A 291 18.93 -8.30 -11.40
CA GLY A 291 19.48 -8.16 -12.74
C GLY A 291 18.63 -8.71 -13.89
N VAL A 292 17.43 -9.23 -13.61
CA VAL A 292 16.47 -9.69 -14.63
C VAL A 292 15.34 -8.66 -14.77
N SER A 293 14.91 -8.40 -16.01
CA SER A 293 13.84 -7.44 -16.28
C SER A 293 12.49 -7.95 -15.78
N TYR A 294 11.69 -7.05 -15.20
CA TYR A 294 10.28 -7.31 -14.90
C TYR A 294 9.49 -7.71 -16.15
N VAL A 295 9.80 -7.08 -17.30
CA VAL A 295 9.14 -7.38 -18.59
C VAL A 295 9.41 -8.82 -19.02
N ASP A 296 10.61 -9.34 -18.76
CA ASP A 296 10.94 -10.73 -19.10
C ASP A 296 10.09 -11.71 -18.27
N TYR A 297 9.81 -11.41 -17.00
CA TYR A 297 8.93 -12.24 -16.18
C TYR A 297 7.47 -12.17 -16.65
N HIS A 298 7.02 -11.00 -17.08
CA HIS A 298 5.69 -10.85 -17.67
C HIS A 298 5.53 -11.72 -18.93
N ILE A 299 6.48 -11.64 -19.86
CA ILE A 299 6.48 -12.48 -21.08
C ILE A 299 6.57 -13.97 -20.72
N GLN A 300 7.44 -14.36 -19.78
CA GLN A 300 7.53 -15.74 -19.32
C GLN A 300 6.22 -16.25 -18.74
N PHE A 301 5.44 -15.42 -18.05
CA PHE A 301 4.15 -15.84 -17.53
C PHE A 301 3.10 -16.02 -18.64
N HIS A 302 3.08 -15.17 -19.67
CA HIS A 302 2.25 -15.40 -20.86
C HIS A 302 2.57 -16.74 -21.54
N GLN A 303 3.85 -17.14 -21.62
CA GLN A 303 4.24 -18.46 -22.12
C GLN A 303 3.72 -19.61 -21.25
N ARG A 304 3.65 -19.42 -19.92
CA ARG A 304 3.05 -20.39 -18.99
C ARG A 304 1.53 -20.45 -19.13
N ILE A 305 0.87 -19.31 -19.32
CA ILE A 305 -0.57 -19.27 -19.63
C ILE A 305 -0.87 -20.05 -20.92
N ALA A 306 -0.08 -19.87 -21.99
CA ALA A 306 -0.25 -20.64 -23.23
C ALA A 306 -0.18 -22.17 -23.00
N LYS A 307 0.79 -22.62 -22.19
CA LYS A 307 0.90 -24.03 -21.76
C LYS A 307 -0.35 -24.51 -21.05
N LEU A 308 -0.86 -23.72 -20.11
CA LEU A 308 -2.06 -24.07 -19.34
C LEU A 308 -3.31 -24.11 -20.23
N LEU A 309 -3.50 -23.13 -21.13
CA LEU A 309 -4.62 -23.11 -22.08
C LEU A 309 -4.64 -24.38 -22.94
N ARG A 310 -3.47 -24.84 -23.39
CA ARG A 310 -3.35 -26.09 -24.14
C ARG A 310 -3.58 -27.32 -23.25
N LYS A 311 -2.94 -27.38 -22.08
CA LYS A 311 -3.04 -28.50 -21.13
C LYS A 311 -4.49 -28.79 -20.72
N HIS A 312 -5.25 -27.72 -20.48
CA HIS A 312 -6.67 -27.80 -20.09
C HIS A 312 -7.64 -27.82 -21.28
N GLN A 313 -7.15 -27.99 -22.51
CA GLN A 313 -7.97 -28.08 -23.72
C GLN A 313 -8.89 -26.87 -23.96
N ILE A 314 -8.49 -25.69 -23.48
CA ILE A 314 -9.18 -24.42 -23.73
C ILE A 314 -8.88 -23.95 -25.16
N ILE A 315 -7.64 -24.20 -25.64
CA ILE A 315 -7.24 -24.01 -27.04
C ILE A 315 -6.53 -25.28 -27.52
N THR A 316 -7.06 -25.92 -28.56
CA THR A 316 -6.63 -27.25 -29.03
C THR A 316 -5.76 -27.24 -30.28
N ASP A 317 -6.02 -26.31 -31.22
CA ASP A 317 -5.48 -26.35 -32.59
C ASP A 317 -4.40 -25.31 -32.88
N MET A 318 -3.60 -24.95 -31.87
CA MET A 318 -2.52 -23.97 -32.00
C MET A 318 -1.31 -24.34 -31.12
N SER A 319 -0.09 -24.00 -31.55
CA SER A 319 1.10 -24.18 -30.70
C SER A 319 1.16 -23.09 -29.61
N GLU A 320 1.85 -23.37 -28.52
CA GLU A 320 2.00 -22.43 -27.40
C GLU A 320 2.68 -21.13 -27.85
N GLU A 321 3.67 -21.23 -28.73
CA GLU A 321 4.39 -20.09 -29.32
C GLU A 321 3.45 -19.22 -30.15
N ALA A 322 2.64 -19.84 -31.02
CA ALA A 322 1.67 -19.13 -31.84
C ALA A 322 0.60 -18.45 -30.97
N MET A 323 0.20 -19.03 -29.83
CA MET A 323 -0.73 -18.36 -28.90
C MET A 323 -0.14 -17.07 -28.33
N VAL A 324 1.16 -17.05 -27.99
CA VAL A 324 1.83 -15.85 -27.47
C VAL A 324 2.03 -14.82 -28.58
N GLU A 325 2.50 -15.24 -29.75
CA GLU A 325 2.73 -14.35 -30.91
C GLU A 325 1.46 -13.65 -31.40
N ASN A 326 0.31 -14.32 -31.31
CA ASN A 326 -0.99 -13.79 -31.72
C ASN A 326 -1.81 -13.18 -30.56
N ASP A 327 -1.20 -12.97 -29.39
CA ASP A 327 -1.83 -12.39 -28.19
C ASP A 327 -3.11 -13.13 -27.73
N LEU A 328 -3.16 -14.44 -27.89
CA LEU A 328 -4.29 -15.25 -27.40
C LEU A 328 -4.25 -15.48 -25.89
N THR A 329 -3.13 -15.16 -25.25
CA THR A 329 -2.98 -15.23 -23.79
C THR A 329 -3.43 -13.95 -23.09
N GLY A 330 -3.38 -12.79 -23.77
CA GLY A 330 -3.82 -11.49 -23.25
C GLY A 330 -5.25 -11.47 -22.71
N PRO A 331 -6.25 -12.02 -23.42
CA PRO A 331 -7.62 -12.10 -22.90
C PRO A 331 -7.78 -12.91 -21.60
N PHE A 332 -6.86 -13.83 -21.31
CA PHE A 332 -6.87 -14.64 -20.09
C PHE A 332 -6.00 -14.06 -18.97
N MET A 333 -5.11 -13.12 -19.30
CA MET A 333 -4.31 -12.35 -18.35
C MET A 333 -4.18 -10.90 -18.85
N PRO A 334 -5.24 -10.07 -18.70
CA PRO A 334 -5.29 -8.73 -19.29
C PRO A 334 -4.58 -7.66 -18.42
N HIS A 335 -3.73 -8.06 -17.48
CA HIS A 335 -3.05 -7.20 -16.52
C HIS A 335 -1.56 -7.54 -16.40
N GLY A 336 -0.79 -6.68 -15.72
CA GLY A 336 0.62 -6.94 -15.43
C GLY A 336 0.83 -8.11 -14.47
N ILE A 337 2.04 -8.68 -14.45
CA ILE A 337 2.38 -9.84 -13.60
C ILE A 337 2.60 -9.49 -12.12
N GLY A 338 2.68 -8.20 -11.79
CA GLY A 338 2.88 -7.70 -10.43
C GLY A 338 3.32 -6.24 -10.40
N HIS A 339 3.69 -5.72 -9.24
CA HIS A 339 4.15 -4.34 -9.06
C HIS A 339 5.01 -4.22 -7.80
N PRO A 340 5.74 -3.11 -7.63
CA PRO A 340 6.30 -2.74 -6.33
C PRO A 340 5.20 -2.61 -5.27
N LEU A 341 5.48 -3.03 -4.03
CA LEU A 341 4.59 -2.97 -2.87
C LEU A 341 5.34 -2.38 -1.67
N GLY A 342 4.65 -1.59 -0.84
CA GLY A 342 5.23 -0.99 0.36
C GLY A 342 4.25 -0.08 1.09
N LEU A 343 4.60 1.18 1.29
CA LEU A 343 3.72 2.19 1.90
C LEU A 343 2.47 2.51 1.06
N GLN A 344 2.50 2.12 -0.22
CA GLN A 344 1.37 2.14 -1.15
C GLN A 344 1.27 0.75 -1.79
N VAL A 345 0.05 0.35 -2.16
CA VAL A 345 -0.24 -0.96 -2.78
C VAL A 345 0.49 -1.08 -4.11
N HIS A 346 0.16 -0.20 -5.05
CA HIS A 346 0.99 0.08 -6.22
C HIS A 346 2.06 1.09 -5.81
N ASP A 347 3.15 0.58 -5.23
CA ASP A 347 4.23 1.43 -4.73
C ASP A 347 4.93 2.18 -5.86
N VAL A 348 5.53 3.30 -5.50
CA VAL A 348 6.17 4.23 -6.45
C VAL A 348 7.37 3.61 -7.16
N ALA A 349 7.84 4.29 -8.21
CA ALA A 349 9.04 3.96 -8.99
C ALA A 349 8.98 2.65 -9.82
N GLY A 350 7.80 2.08 -10.05
CA GLY A 350 7.59 0.99 -11.03
C GLY A 350 7.69 1.39 -12.51
N PHE A 351 7.72 2.70 -12.82
CA PHE A 351 7.77 3.25 -14.19
C PHE A 351 8.97 4.16 -14.43
N MET A 352 10.12 3.87 -13.82
CA MET A 352 11.35 4.55 -14.23
C MET A 352 11.79 3.97 -15.58
N ALA A 353 11.17 4.50 -16.63
CA ALA A 353 11.70 4.45 -17.98
C ALA A 353 13.15 4.96 -17.90
N GLY A 354 14.09 4.07 -18.25
CA GLY A 354 15.45 4.48 -18.56
C GLY A 354 15.49 5.38 -19.78
#